data_AF-A0A6N9B912-F1
#
_entry.id   AF-A0A6N9B912-F1
#
_cell.length_a   1.000
_cell.length_b   1.000
_cell.length_c   1.000
_cell.angle_alpha   90.00
_cell.angle_beta   90.00
_cell.angle_gamma   90.00
#
_symmetry.space_group_name_H-M   'P 1'
#
loop_
_entity.id
_entity.type
_entity.pdbx_description
1 polymer ?
#
loop_
_entity_poly.entity_id
_entity_poly.type
_entity_poly.pdbx_seq_one_letter_code
_entity_poly.pdbx_strand_id
1 'polypeptide(L)'
;VNQLNIGWMSSDGEDVIQRKYHGADDGWLDEASKKLPVGRLIDPKEVARAVSFMVSDDAGLMTGSVINFDQSVWGAYDSPQSTGKPLV
;
A
#
# COMPACT_ATOMS: atom_id res chain seq x y z
N VAL A 1 -3.97 -15.65 14.09
CA VAL A 1 -4.74 -14.77 13.16
C VAL A 1 -4.05 -13.43 13.12
N ASN A 2 -3.79 -12.87 11.93
CA ASN A 2 -3.08 -11.59 11.75
C ASN A 2 -3.82 -10.73 10.72
N GLN A 3 -3.57 -9.42 10.73
CA GLN A 3 -4.08 -8.47 9.75
C GLN A 3 -2.93 -7.80 9.00
N LEU A 4 -3.06 -7.69 7.68
CA LEU A 4 -2.16 -6.94 6.81
C LEU A 4 -2.91 -5.71 6.27
N ASN A 5 -2.52 -4.53 6.73
CA ASN A 5 -3.06 -3.25 6.26
C ASN A 5 -2.22 -2.78 5.07
N ILE A 6 -2.69 -3.07 3.86
CA ILE A 6 -1.99 -2.64 2.65
C ILE A 6 -2.26 -1.16 2.36
N GLY A 7 -1.22 -0.45 1.94
CA GLY A 7 -1.33 0.88 1.36
C GLY A 7 -1.90 0.85 -0.06
N TRP A 8 -1.72 1.95 -0.80
CA TRP A 8 -2.23 2.06 -2.16
C TRP A 8 -1.49 1.11 -3.13
N MET A 9 -2.23 0.14 -3.68
CA MET A 9 -1.73 -0.97 -4.48
C MET A 9 -2.21 -0.87 -5.92
N SER A 10 -1.32 -1.12 -6.89
CA SER A 10 -1.62 -1.14 -8.32
C SER A 10 -2.35 -2.42 -8.73
N SER A 11 -3.54 -2.61 -8.19
CA SER A 11 -4.40 -3.76 -8.51
C SER A 11 -5.23 -3.50 -9.76
N ASP A 12 -5.65 -4.56 -10.45
CA ASP A 12 -6.57 -4.45 -11.58
C ASP A 12 -7.88 -3.75 -11.19
N GLY A 13 -8.37 -4.00 -9.96
CA GLY A 13 -9.55 -3.34 -9.42
C GLY A 13 -9.33 -1.83 -9.24
N GLU A 14 -8.16 -1.43 -8.78
CA GLU A 14 -7.80 -0.01 -8.61
C GLU A 14 -7.75 0.72 -9.95
N ASP A 15 -7.15 0.11 -10.99
CA ASP A 15 -7.14 0.70 -12.34
C ASP A 15 -8.56 0.94 -12.87
N VAL A 16 -9.46 -0.03 -12.68
CA VAL A 16 -10.88 0.12 -13.03
C VAL A 16 -11.52 1.27 -12.25
N ILE A 17 -11.27 1.38 -10.95
CA ILE A 17 -11.83 2.45 -10.11
C ILE A 17 -11.34 3.83 -10.55
N GLN A 18 -10.03 3.98 -10.76
CA GLN A 18 -9.43 5.25 -11.17
C GLN A 18 -9.98 5.73 -12.52
N ARG A 19 -10.08 4.83 -13.50
CA ARG A 19 -10.61 5.18 -14.83
C ARG A 19 -12.11 5.46 -14.80
N LYS A 20 -12.90 4.62 -14.13
CA LYS A 20 -14.37 4.69 -14.18
C LYS A 20 -14.97 5.79 -13.30
N TYR A 21 -14.36 6.05 -12.15
CA TYR A 21 -14.94 6.94 -11.14
C TYR A 21 -14.11 8.19 -10.86
N HIS A 22 -12.81 8.18 -11.19
CA HIS A 22 -11.92 9.33 -10.96
C HIS A 22 -11.40 9.97 -12.26
N GLY A 23 -11.86 9.50 -13.42
CA GLY A 23 -11.53 10.10 -14.73
C GLY A 23 -10.05 9.96 -15.08
N ALA A 24 -9.38 8.93 -14.58
CA ALA A 24 -7.97 8.72 -14.84
C ALA A 24 -7.72 8.36 -16.31
N ASP A 25 -6.80 9.09 -16.95
CA ASP A 25 -6.35 8.85 -18.32
C ASP A 25 -5.31 7.70 -18.39
N ASP A 26 -4.94 7.32 -19.61
CA ASP A 26 -3.78 6.45 -19.81
C ASP A 26 -2.51 7.08 -19.21
N GLY A 27 -1.70 6.25 -18.54
CA GLY A 27 -0.49 6.70 -17.84
C GLY A 27 -0.72 7.26 -16.43
N TRP A 28 -1.95 7.27 -15.92
CA TRP A 28 -2.26 7.76 -14.57
C TRP A 28 -1.41 7.09 -13.48
N LEU A 29 -1.12 5.79 -13.64
CA LEU A 29 -0.39 5.01 -12.64
C LEU A 29 1.04 5.53 -12.48
N ASP A 30 1.69 5.92 -13.57
CA ASP A 30 3.04 6.50 -13.55
C ASP A 30 3.03 7.89 -12.91
N GLU A 31 2.02 8.71 -13.25
CA GLU A 31 1.86 10.04 -12.67
C GLU A 31 1.51 10.02 -11.17
N ALA A 32 0.71 9.05 -10.74
CA ALA A 32 0.42 8.81 -9.33
C ALA A 32 1.67 8.31 -8.59
N SER A 33 2.38 7.35 -9.18
CA SER A 33 3.59 6.74 -8.62
C SER A 33 4.67 7.77 -8.29
N LYS A 34 4.91 8.74 -9.19
CA LYS A 34 5.90 9.83 -8.99
C LYS A 34 5.64 10.68 -7.75
N LYS A 35 4.41 10.73 -7.24
CA LYS A 35 4.01 11.53 -6.09
C LYS A 35 4.13 10.79 -4.76
N LEU A 36 4.39 9.48 -4.80
CA LEU A 36 4.48 8.65 -3.61
C LEU A 36 5.92 8.62 -3.08
N PRO A 37 6.13 8.46 -1.75
CA PRO A 37 7.46 8.47 -1.13
C PRO A 37 8.48 7.52 -1.77
N VAL A 38 8.04 6.33 -2.19
CA VAL A 38 8.90 5.29 -2.80
C VAL A 38 8.90 5.39 -4.34
N GLY A 39 8.17 6.33 -4.92
CA GLY A 39 8.09 6.53 -6.38
C GLY A 39 7.28 5.48 -7.13
N ARG A 40 6.46 4.69 -6.41
CA ARG A 40 5.59 3.64 -6.97
C ARG A 40 4.46 3.27 -6.02
N LEU A 41 3.38 2.72 -6.58
CA LEU A 41 2.38 1.99 -5.81
C LEU A 41 2.93 0.62 -5.38
N ILE A 42 2.26 0.00 -4.42
CA ILE A 42 2.54 -1.38 -4.01
C ILE A 42 2.20 -2.33 -5.16
N ASP A 43 3.10 -3.25 -5.50
CA ASP A 43 2.82 -4.35 -6.44
C ASP A 43 2.01 -5.45 -5.72
N PRO A 44 0.89 -5.94 -6.27
CA PRO A 44 0.16 -7.08 -5.71
C PRO A 44 1.04 -8.30 -5.38
N LYS A 45 2.11 -8.53 -6.12
CA LYS A 45 3.07 -9.61 -5.85
C LYS A 45 3.87 -9.38 -4.57
N GLU A 46 4.10 -8.14 -4.16
CA GLU A 46 4.73 -7.83 -2.86
C GLU A 46 3.80 -8.18 -1.71
N VAL A 47 2.52 -7.83 -1.83
CA VAL A 47 1.49 -8.21 -0.85
C VAL A 47 1.39 -9.73 -0.75
N ALA A 48 1.37 -10.43 -1.88
CA ALA A 48 1.34 -11.90 -1.90
C ALA A 48 2.55 -12.51 -1.18
N ARG A 49 3.76 -11.95 -1.36
CA ARG A 49 4.96 -12.40 -0.64
C ARG A 49 4.87 -12.14 0.86
N ALA A 50 4.37 -10.97 1.28
CA ALA A 50 4.15 -10.66 2.69
C ALA A 50 3.17 -11.64 3.34
N VAL A 51 2.04 -11.90 2.68
CA VAL A 51 1.07 -12.90 3.14
C VAL A 51 1.68 -14.30 3.18
N SER A 52 2.46 -14.68 2.15
CA SER A 52 3.14 -15.98 2.11
C SER A 52 4.07 -16.18 3.30
N PHE A 53 4.82 -15.14 3.70
CA PHE A 53 5.61 -15.16 4.93
C PHE A 53 4.72 -15.32 6.17
N MET A 54 3.66 -14.52 6.28
CA MET A 54 2.76 -14.52 7.46
C MET A 54 2.04 -15.87 7.69
N VAL A 55 1.87 -16.69 6.66
CA VAL A 55 1.25 -18.02 6.75
C VAL A 55 2.27 -19.15 6.82
N SER A 56 3.57 -18.85 6.75
CA SER A 56 4.65 -19.83 6.84
C SER A 56 5.04 -20.14 8.29
N ASP A 57 5.79 -21.23 8.48
CA ASP A 57 6.33 -21.61 9.79
C ASP A 57 7.29 -20.55 10.38
N ASP A 58 7.93 -19.74 9.52
CA ASP A 58 8.82 -18.65 9.93
C ASP A 58 8.08 -17.55 10.72
N ALA A 59 6.76 -17.45 10.55
CA ALA A 59 5.90 -16.53 11.30
C ALA A 59 5.20 -17.21 12.49
N GLY A 60 5.64 -18.41 12.92
CA GLY A 60 4.89 -19.30 13.81
C GLY A 60 4.49 -18.74 15.19
N LEU A 61 5.18 -17.71 15.71
CA LEU A 61 4.77 -17.02 16.95
C LEU A 61 3.88 -15.79 16.71
N MET A 62 3.78 -15.31 15.47
CA MET A 62 3.02 -14.10 15.14
C MET A 62 1.52 -14.39 15.15
N THR A 63 0.81 -13.88 16.16
CA THR A 63 -0.64 -13.90 16.23
C THR A 63 -1.15 -12.63 16.90
N GLY A 64 -2.33 -12.16 16.49
CA GLY A 64 -2.92 -10.91 16.94
C GLY A 64 -2.21 -9.66 16.40
N SER A 65 -1.30 -9.81 15.43
CA SER A 65 -0.52 -8.70 14.90
C SER A 65 -1.32 -7.91 13.84
N VAL A 66 -1.16 -6.59 13.88
CA VAL A 66 -1.64 -5.66 12.85
C VAL A 66 -0.41 -5.06 12.18
N ILE A 67 -0.20 -5.40 10.91
CA ILE A 67 1.00 -5.02 10.16
C ILE A 67 0.61 -3.99 9.11
N ASN A 68 1.20 -2.80 9.20
CA ASN A 68 1.03 -1.77 8.19
C ASN A 68 2.04 -2.00 7.08
N PHE A 69 1.54 -2.44 5.93
CA PHE A 69 2.30 -2.64 4.70
C PHE A 69 2.04 -1.46 3.78
N ASP A 70 2.61 -0.32 4.17
CA ASP A 70 2.43 0.96 3.52
C ASP A 70 3.75 1.74 3.51
N GLN A 71 3.85 2.70 2.62
CA GLN A 71 5.01 3.57 2.48
C GLN A 71 4.94 4.82 3.37
N SER A 72 4.05 4.82 4.38
CA SER A 72 3.90 5.88 5.37
C SER A 72 3.80 5.33 6.79
N VAL A 73 4.19 6.16 7.76
CA VAL A 73 3.91 5.89 9.17
C VAL A 73 2.53 6.42 9.48
N TRP A 74 1.60 5.50 9.76
CA TRP A 74 0.22 5.86 10.06
C TRP A 74 0.15 6.71 11.33
N GLY A 75 -0.56 7.83 11.24
CA GLY A 75 -0.68 8.82 12.32
C GLY A 75 0.49 9.82 12.42
N ALA A 76 1.51 9.73 11.58
CA ALA A 76 2.62 10.69 11.57
C ALA A 76 2.41 11.84 10.56
N TYR A 77 1.42 11.75 9.67
CA TYR A 77 1.15 12.71 8.59
C TYR A 77 -0.35 12.98 8.44
N ASP A 78 -0.73 14.13 7.88
CA ASP A 78 -2.12 14.49 7.58
C ASP A 78 -2.77 13.59 6.52
N SER A 79 -1.95 12.95 5.66
CA SER A 79 -2.42 11.96 4.69
C SER A 79 -1.43 10.80 4.51
N PRO A 80 -1.91 9.58 4.22
CA PRO A 80 -1.06 8.39 4.08
C PRO A 80 -0.08 8.47 2.90
N GLN A 81 -0.32 9.34 1.92
CA GLN A 81 0.52 9.54 0.75
C GLN A 81 1.34 10.84 0.82
N SER A 82 1.34 11.50 1.98
CA SER A 82 2.04 12.78 2.15
C SER A 82 3.56 12.58 2.11
N THR A 83 4.23 13.30 1.20
CA THR A 83 5.67 13.58 1.29
C THR A 83 5.95 14.85 2.13
N GLY A 84 4.92 15.38 2.80
CA GLY A 84 4.99 16.60 3.61
C GLY A 84 5.76 16.41 4.91
N LYS A 85 5.83 17.47 5.72
CA LYS A 85 6.45 17.38 7.04
C LYS A 85 5.59 16.49 7.95
N PRO A 86 6.21 15.68 8.85
CA PRO A 86 5.48 15.01 9.92
C PRO A 86 4.65 15.99 10.75
N LEU A 87 3.65 15.49 11.47
CA LEU A 87 2.75 16.29 12.31
C LEU A 87 3.41 16.96 13.52
N VAL A 88 4.73 16.81 13.69
CA VAL A 88 5.56 17.37 14.77
C VAL A 88 6.84 18.01 14.23
#